data_AF-A0A2V4X9T5-F1
#
_entry.id   AF-A0A2V4X9T5-F1
#
_cell.length_a   1.000
_cell.length_b   1.000
_cell.length_c   1.000
_cell.angle_alpha   90.00
_cell.angle_beta   90.00
_cell.angle_gamma   90.00
#
_symmetry.space_group_name_H-M   'P 1'
#
loop_
_entity.id
_entity.type
_entity.pdbx_description
1 polymer ?
#
loop_
_entity_poly.entity_id
_entity_poly.type
_entity_poly.pdbx_seq_one_letter_code
_entity_poly.pdbx_strand_id
1 'polypeptide(L)'
;MTSITINFNENAISASQQVDINSIITIDSSFVDMSYYLNKDYFGALIKLEHHQMITSLNLTEVSPYLLLFFDDDLFFKGASYSIKNGNGNSTLQTQYKNILFLRLPHNIELNQINNLHI
;
A
#
# COMPACT_ATOMS: atom_id res chain seq x y z
N MET A 1 -12.29 3.65 -11.10
CA MET A 1 -10.96 3.14 -11.44
C MET A 1 -10.08 4.32 -11.73
N THR A 2 -8.97 4.39 -11.02
CA THR A 2 -7.94 5.41 -11.17
C THR A 2 -6.64 4.67 -11.41
N SER A 3 -5.74 5.24 -12.20
CA SER A 3 -4.39 4.68 -12.34
C SER A 3 -3.41 5.55 -11.60
N ILE A 4 -2.39 4.92 -11.02
CA ILE A 4 -1.24 5.57 -10.42
C ILE A 4 0.02 5.03 -11.09
N THR A 5 1.10 5.79 -11.05
CA THR A 5 2.37 5.40 -11.67
C THR A 5 3.40 5.14 -10.58
N ILE A 6 4.00 3.95 -10.60
CA ILE A 6 5.17 3.61 -9.79
C ILE A 6 6.39 3.86 -10.67
N ASN A 7 7.30 4.71 -10.20
CA ASN A 7 8.55 4.97 -10.88
C ASN A 7 9.67 4.10 -10.30
N PHE A 8 10.54 3.61 -11.17
CA PHE A 8 11.64 2.73 -10.85
C PHE A 8 12.98 3.32 -11.32
N ASN A 9 14.04 2.98 -10.58
CA ASN A 9 15.41 3.25 -10.98
C ASN A 9 16.06 1.94 -11.43
N GLU A 10 15.92 1.60 -12.71
CA GLU A 10 16.51 0.39 -13.29
C GLU A 10 17.85 0.73 -13.93
N ASN A 11 18.98 0.37 -13.32
CA ASN A 11 20.31 0.48 -13.95
C ASN A 11 20.60 1.88 -14.56
N ALA A 12 20.24 2.96 -13.83
CA ALA A 12 20.34 4.37 -14.27
C ALA A 12 19.37 4.80 -15.39
N ILE A 13 18.38 3.97 -15.73
CA ILE A 13 17.27 4.30 -16.61
C ILE A 13 16.02 4.46 -15.74
N SER A 14 15.31 5.58 -15.91
CA SER A 14 14.00 5.76 -15.29
C SER A 14 12.97 4.93 -16.05
N ALA A 15 12.35 3.98 -15.36
CA ALA A 15 11.22 3.21 -15.86
C ALA A 15 9.98 3.54 -15.03
N SER A 16 8.80 3.27 -15.58
CA SER A 16 7.53 3.53 -14.91
C SER A 16 6.52 2.44 -15.22
N GLN A 17 5.80 1.99 -14.20
CA GLN A 17 4.68 1.05 -14.33
C GLN A 17 3.40 1.73 -13.90
N GLN A 18 2.40 1.71 -14.78
CA GLN A 18 1.06 2.12 -14.42
C GLN A 18 0.36 0.97 -13.69
N VAL A 19 -0.26 1.29 -12.57
CA VAL A 19 -1.01 0.35 -11.74
C VAL A 19 -2.41 0.91 -11.56
N ASP A 20 -3.40 0.13 -11.96
CA ASP A 20 -4.78 0.49 -11.68
C ASP A 20 -5.08 0.25 -10.20
N ILE A 21 -5.88 1.14 -9.63
CA ILE A 21 -6.43 1.03 -8.29
C ILE A 21 -7.94 1.28 -8.32
N ASN A 22 -8.63 0.71 -7.34
CA ASN A 22 -10.06 0.91 -7.14
C ASN A 22 -10.35 2.36 -6.74
N SER A 23 -9.58 2.89 -5.77
CA SER A 23 -9.81 4.20 -5.18
C SER A 23 -8.61 4.73 -4.40
N ILE A 24 -8.66 6.02 -4.10
CA ILE A 24 -7.84 6.68 -3.07
C ILE A 24 -8.73 6.83 -1.83
N ILE A 25 -8.26 6.36 -0.69
CA ILE A 25 -9.04 6.28 0.56
C ILE A 25 -8.35 7.15 1.61
N THR A 26 -9.04 8.18 2.08
CA THR A 26 -8.57 9.01 3.19
C THR A 26 -9.17 8.51 4.50
N ILE A 27 -8.35 8.33 5.53
CA ILE A 27 -8.76 7.80 6.84
C ILE A 27 -8.17 8.66 7.96
N ASP A 28 -9.04 9.18 8.83
CA ASP A 28 -8.68 9.93 10.04
C ASP A 28 -8.84 9.05 11.29
N SER A 29 -8.02 8.00 11.40
CA SER A 29 -7.95 7.12 12.58
C SER A 29 -6.57 6.48 12.69
N SER A 30 -6.07 6.34 13.93
CA SER A 30 -4.81 5.64 14.23
C SER A 30 -4.97 4.12 14.41
N PHE A 31 -6.20 3.63 14.45
CA PHE A 31 -6.51 2.19 14.46
C PHE A 31 -7.48 1.90 13.32
N VAL A 32 -7.01 1.16 12.33
CA VAL A 32 -7.73 0.95 11.07
C VAL A 32 -7.93 -0.54 10.86
N ASP A 33 -9.19 -0.96 10.82
CA ASP A 33 -9.53 -2.26 10.26
C ASP A 33 -9.64 -2.15 8.74
N MET A 34 -8.67 -2.75 8.05
CA MET A 34 -8.56 -2.62 6.60
C MET A 34 -9.67 -3.37 5.85
N SER A 35 -10.34 -4.33 6.50
CA SER A 35 -11.44 -5.10 5.90
C SER A 35 -12.66 -4.22 5.57
N TYR A 36 -12.87 -3.14 6.33
CA TYR A 36 -13.96 -2.17 6.05
C TYR A 36 -13.76 -1.39 4.75
N TYR A 37 -12.51 -1.28 4.30
CA TYR A 37 -12.14 -0.48 3.13
C TYR A 37 -11.78 -1.34 1.91
N LEU A 38 -11.27 -2.55 2.15
CA LEU A 38 -10.66 -3.41 1.13
C LEU A 38 -11.39 -4.76 1.03
N ASN A 39 -12.59 -4.74 0.46
CA ASN A 39 -13.35 -5.96 0.22
C ASN A 39 -12.62 -6.91 -0.78
N LYS A 40 -13.14 -8.13 -0.98
CA LYS A 40 -12.47 -9.16 -1.81
C LYS A 40 -12.26 -8.75 -3.27
N ASP A 41 -13.12 -7.89 -3.81
CA ASP A 41 -13.07 -7.44 -5.21
C ASP A 41 -12.11 -6.25 -5.43
N TYR A 42 -11.56 -5.69 -4.35
CA TYR A 42 -10.51 -4.66 -4.44
C TYR A 42 -9.18 -5.30 -4.81
N PHE A 43 -8.60 -4.80 -5.90
CA PHE A 43 -7.27 -5.17 -6.39
C PHE A 43 -6.20 -4.15 -5.98
N GLY A 44 -6.57 -2.90 -5.70
CA GLY A 44 -5.63 -1.91 -5.17
C GLY A 44 -6.28 -0.65 -4.61
N ALA A 45 -5.63 0.00 -3.66
CA ALA A 45 -6.05 1.28 -3.11
C ALA A 45 -4.86 2.08 -2.59
N LEU A 46 -4.85 3.38 -2.83
CA LEU A 46 -3.94 4.29 -2.14
C LEU A 46 -4.61 4.80 -0.86
N ILE A 47 -4.06 4.43 0.28
CA ILE A 47 -4.55 4.83 1.60
C ILE A 47 -3.76 6.05 2.05
N LYS A 48 -4.47 7.10 2.44
CA LYS A 48 -3.95 8.35 3.00
C LYS A 48 -4.45 8.48 4.44
N LEU A 49 -3.53 8.46 5.39
CA LEU A 49 -3.83 8.60 6.81
C LEU A 49 -3.65 10.06 7.22
N GLU A 50 -4.70 10.72 7.70
CA GLU A 50 -4.67 12.17 8.02
C GLU A 50 -4.64 12.46 9.53
N HIS A 51 -4.81 11.44 10.37
CA HIS A 51 -4.76 11.60 11.82
C HIS A 51 -3.38 12.02 12.33
N HIS A 52 -3.36 12.77 13.43
CA HIS A 52 -2.14 13.38 14.00
C HIS A 52 -1.29 12.44 14.88
N GLN A 53 -1.67 11.17 15.04
CA GLN A 53 -0.88 10.22 15.84
C GLN A 53 0.36 9.76 15.05
N MET A 54 1.48 9.56 15.75
CA MET A 54 2.75 9.13 15.13
C MET A 54 2.65 7.73 14.50
N ILE A 55 1.90 6.83 15.13
CA ILE A 55 1.79 5.43 14.72
C ILE A 55 0.35 5.11 14.38
N THR A 56 0.19 4.34 13.31
CA THR A 56 -1.07 3.74 12.88
C THR A 56 -0.98 2.23 13.04
N SER A 57 -1.99 1.61 13.65
CA SER A 57 -2.14 0.16 13.67
C SER A 57 -3.15 -0.24 12.60
N LEU A 58 -2.72 -1.07 11.65
CA LEU A 58 -3.53 -1.63 10.58
C LEU A 58 -3.87 -3.09 10.94
N ASN A 59 -5.14 -3.40 11.15
CA ASN A 59 -5.61 -4.78 11.19
C ASN A 59 -5.77 -5.27 9.74
N LEU A 60 -4.97 -6.28 9.39
CA LEU A 60 -4.82 -6.84 8.05
C LEU A 60 -5.32 -8.29 7.95
N THR A 61 -5.95 -8.80 9.01
CA THR A 61 -6.33 -10.21 9.18
C THR A 61 -7.15 -10.74 8.00
N GLU A 62 -8.15 -9.97 7.53
CA GLU A 62 -9.10 -10.44 6.51
C GLU A 62 -8.80 -9.95 5.08
N VAL A 63 -7.66 -9.28 4.86
CA VAL A 63 -7.33 -8.65 3.56
C VAL A 63 -6.17 -9.33 2.82
N SER A 64 -5.63 -10.44 3.36
CA SER A 64 -4.64 -11.30 2.70
C SER A 64 -5.22 -11.99 1.45
N PRO A 65 -4.42 -12.23 0.39
CA PRO A 65 -3.00 -11.89 0.24
C PRO A 65 -2.79 -10.46 -0.30
N TYR A 66 -1.70 -9.82 0.10
CA TYR A 66 -1.44 -8.42 -0.23
C TYR A 66 0.04 -8.06 -0.33
N LEU A 67 0.28 -6.93 -0.98
CA LEU A 67 1.50 -6.12 -0.94
C LEU A 67 1.12 -4.71 -0.46
N LEU A 68 1.82 -4.24 0.56
CA LEU A 68 1.80 -2.86 1.02
C LEU A 68 3.11 -2.20 0.61
N LEU A 69 3.02 -1.05 -0.05
CA LEU A 69 4.17 -0.17 -0.31
C LEU A 69 3.99 1.11 0.50
N PHE A 70 5.01 1.47 1.27
CA PHE A 70 4.98 2.64 2.14
C PHE A 70 5.78 3.78 1.50
N PHE A 71 5.21 4.97 1.53
CA PHE A 71 5.82 6.18 1.00
C PHE A 71 5.85 7.27 2.07
N ASP A 72 6.82 8.18 1.98
CA ASP A 72 6.82 9.41 2.78
C ASP A 72 5.82 10.45 2.23
N ASP A 73 5.85 11.65 2.81
CA ASP A 73 4.94 12.74 2.44
C ASP A 73 5.22 13.27 1.03
N ASP A 74 6.45 13.13 0.54
CA ASP A 74 6.89 13.46 -0.81
C ASP A 74 6.70 12.29 -1.80
N LEU A 75 6.03 11.21 -1.36
CA LEU A 75 5.76 10.00 -2.13
C LEU A 75 7.00 9.19 -2.54
N PHE A 76 8.14 9.38 -1.88
CA PHE A 76 9.30 8.52 -2.06
C PHE A 76 9.12 7.21 -1.30
N PHE A 77 9.50 6.11 -1.94
CA PHE A 77 9.37 4.77 -1.40
C PHE A 77 10.27 4.56 -0.18
N LYS A 78 9.71 3.94 0.87
CA LYS A 78 10.41 3.70 2.15
C LYS A 78 10.44 2.25 2.59
N GLY A 79 9.62 1.39 1.98
CA GLY A 79 9.62 -0.03 2.28
C GLY A 79 8.36 -0.73 1.84
N ALA A 80 8.36 -2.04 1.99
CA ALA A 80 7.24 -2.88 1.64
C ALA A 80 6.97 -3.93 2.72
N SER A 81 5.71 -4.36 2.83
CA SER A 81 5.30 -5.52 3.61
C SER A 81 4.35 -6.35 2.77
N TYR A 82 4.43 -7.67 2.82
CA TYR A 82 3.56 -8.53 2.04
C TYR A 82 3.12 -9.74 2.85
N SER A 83 1.91 -10.20 2.55
CA SER A 83 1.36 -11.46 3.05
C SER A 83 1.00 -12.34 1.86
N ILE A 84 1.69 -13.47 1.73
CA ILE A 84 1.57 -14.41 0.61
C ILE A 84 0.58 -15.55 0.88
N LYS A 85 0.17 -15.75 2.13
CA LYS A 85 -0.70 -16.87 2.52
C LYS A 85 -1.97 -16.37 3.19
N ASN A 86 -3.06 -17.06 2.91
CA ASN A 86 -4.30 -16.92 3.68
C ASN A 86 -4.16 -17.83 4.90
N GLY A 87 -3.68 -17.26 6.00
CA GLY A 87 -3.68 -17.91 7.31
C GLY A 87 -4.88 -17.44 8.13
N ASN A 88 -5.31 -18.25 9.09
CA ASN A 88 -6.37 -17.90 10.04
C ASN A 88 -5.84 -17.11 11.26
N GLY A 89 -4.59 -16.65 11.20
CA GLY A 89 -3.96 -15.90 12.28
C GLY A 89 -4.28 -14.42 12.18
N ASN A 90 -4.50 -13.78 13.33
CA ASN A 90 -4.62 -12.32 13.37
C ASN A 90 -3.32 -11.68 12.87
N SER A 91 -3.46 -10.69 12.00
CA SER A 91 -2.34 -9.93 11.44
C SER A 91 -2.56 -8.45 11.68
N THR A 92 -1.64 -7.84 12.44
CA THR A 92 -1.63 -6.40 12.68
C THR A 92 -0.26 -5.86 12.33
N LEU A 93 -0.23 -4.74 11.62
CA LEU A 93 1.00 -4.01 11.29
C LEU A 93 0.94 -2.60 11.90
N GLN A 94 2.04 -2.16 12.51
CA GLN A 94 2.20 -0.78 12.93
C GLN A 94 3.12 -0.02 11.96
N THR A 95 2.73 1.20 11.60
CA THR A 95 3.50 2.05 10.68
C THR A 95 3.39 3.53 11.04
N GLN A 96 4.46 4.28 10.77
CA GLN A 96 4.46 5.74 10.85
C GLN A 96 4.13 6.40 9.50
N TYR A 97 4.16 5.64 8.40
CA TYR A 97 3.92 6.16 7.06
C TYR A 97 2.44 6.44 6.83
N LYS A 98 2.16 7.61 6.25
CA LYS A 98 0.79 8.10 6.01
C LYS A 98 0.28 7.80 4.60
N ASN A 99 1.19 7.56 3.65
CA ASN A 99 0.88 7.16 2.28
C ASN A 99 1.19 5.67 2.10
N ILE A 100 0.16 4.86 1.86
CA ILE A 100 0.28 3.41 1.75
C ILE A 100 -0.44 2.93 0.51
N LEU A 101 0.28 2.36 -0.45
CA LEU A 101 -0.33 1.67 -1.58
C LEU A 101 -0.58 0.21 -1.19
N PHE A 102 -1.86 -0.16 -1.10
CA PHE A 102 -2.29 -1.55 -0.99
C PHE A 102 -2.52 -2.13 -2.39
N LEU A 103 -2.00 -3.33 -2.62
CA LEU A 103 -2.21 -4.11 -3.84
C LEU A 103 -2.50 -5.56 -3.48
N ARG A 104 -3.51 -6.17 -4.11
CA ARG A 104 -3.89 -7.56 -3.85
C ARG A 104 -3.09 -8.50 -4.74
N LEU A 105 -2.43 -9.49 -4.14
CA LEU A 105 -1.61 -10.43 -4.92
C LEU A 105 -2.45 -11.31 -5.85
N PRO A 106 -1.90 -11.73 -7.01
CA PRO A 106 -0.53 -11.49 -7.48
C PRO A 106 -0.33 -10.14 -8.19
N HIS A 107 0.83 -9.50 -7.95
CA HIS A 107 1.33 -8.38 -8.75
C HIS A 107 2.80 -8.58 -9.09
N ASN A 108 3.19 -8.21 -10.31
CA ASN A 108 4.59 -8.21 -10.74
C ASN A 108 5.17 -6.81 -10.55
N ILE A 109 5.77 -6.56 -9.38
CA ILE A 109 6.44 -5.29 -9.04
C ILE A 109 7.83 -5.63 -8.49
N GLU A 110 8.86 -5.10 -9.12
CA GLU A 110 10.25 -5.24 -8.66
C GLU A 110 10.54 -4.28 -7.50
N LEU A 111 10.31 -4.76 -6.27
CA LEU A 111 10.40 -3.94 -5.05
C LEU A 111 11.74 -3.23 -4.87
N ASN A 112 12.84 -3.84 -5.33
CA ASN A 112 14.20 -3.34 -5.14
C ASN A 112 14.52 -2.11 -6.00
N GLN A 113 13.67 -1.77 -6.96
CA GLN A 113 13.90 -0.68 -7.91
C GLN A 113 12.91 0.47 -7.72
N ILE A 114 11.89 0.32 -6.86
CA ILE A 114 10.89 1.36 -6.63
C ILE A 114 11.58 2.62 -6.09
N ASN A 115 11.30 3.75 -6.74
CA ASN A 115 11.78 5.06 -6.34
C ASN A 115 10.68 5.88 -5.67
N ASN A 116 9.59 6.17 -6.39
CA ASN A 116 8.50 6.99 -5.89
C ASN A 116 7.16 6.64 -6.56
N LEU A 117 6.10 7.21 -6.00
CA LEU A 117 4.76 7.14 -6.55
C LEU A 117 4.37 8.49 -7.18
N HIS A 118 3.70 8.43 -8.33
CA HIS A 118 3.05 9.57 -8.97
C HIS A 118 1.56 9.28 -9.11
N ILE A 119 0.71 10.24 -8.73
CA ILE A 119 -0.76 10.11 -8.65
C ILE A 119 -1.40 10.99 -9.70
#